data_AF-A0A945BGV4-F1
#
_entry.id   AF-A0A945BGV4-F1
#
_cell.length_a   1.000
_cell.length_b   1.000
_cell.length_c   1.000
_cell.angle_alpha   90.00
_cell.angle_beta   90.00
_cell.angle_gamma   90.00
#
_symmetry.space_group_name_H-M   'P 1'
#
loop_
_entity.id
_entity.type
_entity.pdbx_description
1 polymer ?
#
loop_
_entity_poly.entity_id
_entity_poly.type
_entity_poly.pdbx_seq_one_letter_code
_entity_poly.pdbx_strand_id
1 'polypeptide(L)'
;SFSSTDYIGHQYGPHAPEIKDTYIRLDQDISDILKTVEKNIGYENVVLFITADHGVVSEPNELLERNIPSGYFDGSIMKTELSTHLKSVYGEGDWIKNYSNNHLFLNHDLIVEKNINLEEIQRKCAQFFLKYEWVKNTYTSTQLNENEYQNSFHSLVQRGYNQKRSGDVIVSLQTGWLKSHWKGGGTTHGSSYSYDTHVPLIFWGGAIPQGQTDRKVNIRDIAPTISTILGTSYPNGCTGNPLPEVTE
;
A
#
# COMPACT_ATOMS: atom_id res chain seq x y z
N SER A 1 -13.46 9.90 8.80
CA SER A 1 -13.09 8.93 7.76
C SER A 1 -14.35 8.20 7.35
N PHE A 2 -14.56 7.98 6.04
CA PHE A 2 -15.67 7.20 5.51
C PHE A 2 -15.15 5.82 5.14
N SER A 3 -15.31 4.84 6.03
CA SER A 3 -14.72 3.50 5.87
C SER A 3 -15.57 2.53 5.05
N SER A 4 -16.85 2.86 4.79
CA SER A 4 -17.76 1.95 4.09
C SER A 4 -17.32 1.64 2.66
N THR A 5 -16.64 2.57 1.98
CA THR A 5 -16.10 2.33 0.63
C THR A 5 -15.07 1.21 0.63
N ASP A 6 -14.22 1.11 1.66
CA ASP A 6 -13.23 0.05 1.80
C ASP A 6 -13.89 -1.31 2.09
N TYR A 7 -14.80 -1.38 3.08
CA TYR A 7 -15.49 -2.64 3.41
C TYR A 7 -16.31 -3.18 2.24
N ILE A 8 -17.08 -2.32 1.56
CA ILE A 8 -17.92 -2.71 0.42
C ILE A 8 -17.04 -3.04 -0.78
N GLY A 9 -15.97 -2.28 -1.02
CA GLY A 9 -14.99 -2.56 -2.06
C GLY A 9 -14.29 -3.90 -1.84
N HIS A 10 -13.88 -4.21 -0.60
CA HIS A 10 -13.34 -5.51 -0.25
C HIS A 10 -14.34 -6.63 -0.53
N GLN A 11 -15.60 -6.48 -0.12
CA GLN A 11 -16.58 -7.55 -0.25
C GLN A 11 -17.02 -7.82 -1.69
N TYR A 12 -17.21 -6.78 -2.49
CA TYR A 12 -17.85 -6.89 -3.81
C TYR A 12 -16.93 -6.56 -4.99
N GLY A 13 -15.92 -5.73 -4.77
CA GLY A 13 -14.97 -5.29 -5.78
C GLY A 13 -15.36 -3.98 -6.49
N PRO A 14 -14.42 -3.33 -7.18
CA PRO A 14 -14.56 -1.98 -7.72
C PRO A 14 -15.55 -1.85 -8.87
N HIS A 15 -15.91 -2.96 -9.53
CA HIS A 15 -16.85 -2.95 -10.66
C HIS A 15 -18.29 -3.29 -10.25
N ALA A 16 -18.52 -3.58 -8.97
CA ALA A 16 -19.81 -3.99 -8.46
C ALA A 16 -20.83 -2.84 -8.37
N PRO A 17 -22.14 -3.11 -8.56
CA PRO A 17 -23.17 -2.08 -8.36
C PRO A 17 -23.23 -1.55 -6.92
N GLU A 18 -22.86 -2.35 -5.92
CA GLU A 18 -22.81 -1.97 -4.51
C GLU A 18 -21.84 -0.82 -4.25
N ILE A 19 -20.63 -0.88 -4.84
CA ILE A 19 -19.65 0.19 -4.65
C ILE A 19 -20.09 1.47 -5.38
N LYS A 20 -20.74 1.35 -6.54
CA LYS A 20 -21.31 2.49 -7.26
C LYS A 20 -22.40 3.19 -6.44
N ASP A 21 -23.36 2.44 -5.89
CA ASP A 21 -24.42 3.00 -5.03
C ASP A 21 -23.81 3.65 -3.77
N THR A 22 -22.76 3.03 -3.21
CA THR A 22 -22.03 3.59 -2.06
C THR A 22 -21.44 4.97 -2.38
N TYR A 23 -20.81 5.15 -3.54
CA TYR A 23 -20.28 6.47 -3.93
C TYR A 23 -21.37 7.50 -4.20
N ILE A 24 -22.51 7.11 -4.76
CA ILE A 24 -23.66 8.02 -4.95
C ILE A 24 -24.19 8.51 -3.60
N ARG A 25 -24.27 7.63 -2.60
CA ARG A 25 -24.68 8.02 -1.24
C ARG A 25 -23.62 8.87 -0.54
N LEU A 26 -22.35 8.52 -0.69
CA LEU A 26 -21.25 9.29 -0.12
C LEU A 26 -21.22 10.72 -0.68
N ASP A 27 -21.48 10.90 -1.97
CA ASP A 27 -21.61 12.23 -2.58
C ASP A 27 -22.70 13.07 -1.90
N GLN A 28 -23.87 12.46 -1.68
CA GLN A 28 -24.98 13.11 -0.96
C GLN A 28 -24.61 13.45 0.50
N ASP A 29 -23.96 12.52 1.21
CA ASP A 29 -23.50 12.73 2.59
C ASP A 29 -22.48 13.88 2.67
N ILE A 30 -21.53 13.93 1.73
CA ILE A 30 -20.56 15.04 1.62
C ILE A 30 -21.30 16.36 1.33
N SER A 31 -22.29 16.36 0.42
CA SER A 31 -23.11 17.54 0.13
C SER A 31 -23.78 18.10 1.39
N ASP A 32 -24.33 17.24 2.23
CA ASP A 32 -25.05 17.66 3.43
C ASP A 32 -24.11 18.14 4.55
N ILE A 33 -22.91 17.56 4.65
CA ILE A 33 -21.83 18.09 5.50
C ILE A 33 -21.44 19.49 5.03
N LEU A 34 -21.18 19.68 3.73
CA LEU A 34 -20.79 20.98 3.18
C LEU A 34 -21.86 22.04 3.42
N LYS A 35 -23.15 21.75 3.14
CA LYS A 35 -24.26 22.68 3.47
C LYS A 35 -24.32 23.04 4.95
N THR A 36 -24.01 22.08 5.82
CA THR A 36 -23.96 22.32 7.27
C THR A 36 -22.80 23.24 7.64
N VAL A 37 -21.63 23.05 7.03
CA VAL A 37 -20.47 23.93 7.21
C VAL A 37 -20.81 25.35 6.76
N GLU A 38 -21.39 25.52 5.57
CA GLU A 38 -21.79 26.85 5.07
C GLU A 38 -22.74 27.56 6.03
N LYS A 39 -23.80 26.87 6.45
CA LYS A 39 -24.84 27.44 7.30
C LYS A 39 -24.30 27.94 8.63
N ASN A 40 -23.29 27.26 9.20
CA ASN A 40 -22.85 27.51 10.57
C ASN A 40 -21.51 28.26 10.66
N ILE A 41 -20.64 28.15 9.64
CA ILE A 41 -19.27 28.64 9.67
C ILE A 41 -18.96 29.55 8.48
N GLY A 42 -19.56 29.30 7.32
CA GLY A 42 -19.21 29.95 6.05
C GLY A 42 -17.96 29.31 5.42
N TYR A 43 -18.02 29.02 4.13
CA TYR A 43 -16.93 28.36 3.41
C TYR A 43 -15.62 29.15 3.39
N GLU A 44 -15.67 30.48 3.49
CA GLU A 44 -14.50 31.37 3.56
C GLU A 44 -13.67 31.16 4.83
N ASN A 45 -14.24 30.54 5.86
CA ASN A 45 -13.59 30.31 7.15
C ASN A 45 -13.12 28.85 7.32
N VAL A 46 -13.20 28.02 6.28
CA VAL A 46 -12.86 26.59 6.33
C VAL A 46 -11.96 26.21 5.18
N VAL A 47 -10.89 25.46 5.49
CA VAL A 47 -10.13 24.71 4.48
C VAL A 47 -10.44 23.24 4.65
N LEU A 48 -10.91 22.63 3.56
CA LEU A 48 -11.19 21.21 3.45
C LEU A 48 -10.16 20.57 2.52
N PHE A 49 -9.70 19.38 2.86
CA PHE A 49 -9.08 18.48 1.89
C PHE A 49 -9.77 17.12 1.89
N ILE A 50 -9.92 16.52 0.72
CA ILE A 50 -10.47 15.17 0.52
C ILE A 50 -9.42 14.34 -0.21
N THR A 51 -9.14 13.16 0.31
CA THR A 51 -8.24 12.18 -0.31
C THR A 51 -8.64 10.76 0.10
N ALA A 52 -7.91 9.76 -0.38
CA ALA A 52 -8.02 8.38 0.08
C ALA A 52 -6.69 7.91 0.66
N ASP A 53 -6.74 6.93 1.55
CA ASP A 53 -5.58 6.25 2.10
C ASP A 53 -4.93 5.31 1.08
N HIS A 54 -5.71 4.74 0.17
CA HIS A 54 -5.24 3.96 -0.97
C HIS A 54 -6.30 3.89 -2.08
N GLY A 55 -5.89 3.38 -3.24
CA GLY A 55 -6.76 2.90 -4.31
C GLY A 55 -7.12 1.42 -4.14
N VAL A 56 -7.41 0.73 -5.23
CA VAL A 56 -7.73 -0.69 -5.22
C VAL A 56 -7.48 -1.36 -6.57
N VAL A 57 -7.08 -2.63 -6.58
CA VAL A 57 -6.96 -3.41 -7.81
C VAL A 57 -8.33 -3.92 -8.30
N SER A 58 -8.50 -4.04 -9.61
CA SER A 58 -9.61 -4.81 -10.17
C SER A 58 -9.45 -6.31 -9.88
N GLU A 59 -10.57 -6.99 -9.77
CA GLU A 59 -10.71 -8.42 -9.58
C GLU A 59 -9.97 -9.16 -10.71
N PRO A 60 -9.15 -10.18 -10.41
CA PRO A 60 -8.40 -10.89 -11.45
C PRO A 60 -9.26 -11.46 -12.59
N ASN A 61 -10.49 -11.92 -12.30
CA ASN A 61 -11.37 -12.43 -13.36
C ASN A 61 -11.82 -11.32 -14.33
N GLU A 62 -12.15 -10.13 -13.82
CA GLU A 62 -12.49 -8.94 -14.63
C GLU A 62 -11.32 -8.51 -15.52
N LEU A 63 -10.09 -8.64 -15.02
CA LEU A 63 -8.87 -8.37 -15.78
C LEU A 63 -8.63 -9.42 -16.88
N LEU A 64 -8.81 -10.70 -16.58
CA LEU A 64 -8.67 -11.79 -17.54
C LEU A 64 -9.68 -11.69 -18.69
N GLU A 65 -10.93 -11.35 -18.42
CA GLU A 65 -11.96 -11.13 -19.46
C GLU A 65 -11.57 -10.01 -20.45
N ARG A 66 -10.72 -9.08 -20.01
CA ARG A 66 -10.18 -7.97 -20.82
C ARG A 66 -8.80 -8.27 -21.41
N ASN A 67 -8.33 -9.52 -21.33
CA ASN A 67 -7.00 -9.95 -21.76
C ASN A 67 -5.84 -9.25 -21.03
N ILE A 68 -6.05 -8.84 -19.77
CA ILE A 68 -5.02 -8.24 -18.92
C ILE A 68 -4.43 -9.34 -18.01
N PRO A 69 -3.09 -9.57 -18.03
CA PRO A 69 -2.46 -10.56 -17.18
C PRO A 69 -2.74 -10.32 -15.69
N SER A 70 -3.26 -11.34 -15.03
CA SER A 70 -3.71 -11.30 -13.64
C SER A 70 -3.88 -12.72 -13.12
N GLY A 71 -4.07 -12.89 -11.81
CA GLY A 71 -4.24 -14.23 -11.26
C GLY A 71 -4.46 -14.28 -9.76
N TYR A 72 -4.49 -15.51 -9.25
CA TYR A 72 -4.62 -15.77 -7.82
C TYR A 72 -3.49 -16.68 -7.36
N PHE A 73 -2.90 -16.38 -6.20
CA PHE A 73 -1.83 -17.18 -5.62
C PHE A 73 -2.16 -17.64 -4.20
N ASP A 74 -1.51 -18.71 -3.76
CA ASP A 74 -1.60 -19.20 -2.39
C ASP A 74 -0.26 -19.03 -1.66
N GLY A 75 -0.20 -18.04 -0.78
CA GLY A 75 0.99 -17.77 0.03
C GLY A 75 1.31 -18.88 1.04
N SER A 76 0.35 -19.72 1.42
CA SER A 76 0.58 -20.85 2.34
C SER A 76 1.43 -21.94 1.68
N ILE A 77 1.27 -22.14 0.36
CA ILE A 77 2.11 -23.04 -0.45
C ILE A 77 3.54 -22.52 -0.46
N MET A 78 3.73 -21.22 -0.73
CA MET A 78 5.06 -20.59 -0.70
C MET A 78 5.76 -20.78 0.64
N LYS A 79 5.06 -20.53 1.76
CA LYS A 79 5.59 -20.71 3.12
C LYS A 79 5.96 -22.16 3.39
N THR A 80 5.09 -23.10 3.02
CA THR A 80 5.29 -24.54 3.27
C THR A 80 6.48 -25.08 2.48
N GLU A 81 6.54 -24.77 1.19
CA GLU A 81 7.65 -25.21 0.35
C GLU A 81 8.98 -24.58 0.77
N LEU A 82 8.99 -23.29 1.17
CA LEU A 82 10.19 -22.65 1.70
C LEU A 82 10.63 -23.30 3.01
N SER A 83 9.71 -23.63 3.91
CA SER A 83 10.03 -24.33 5.16
C SER A 83 10.72 -25.67 4.90
N THR A 84 10.17 -26.48 3.98
CA THR A 84 10.79 -27.74 3.55
C THR A 84 12.17 -27.51 2.93
N HIS A 85 12.32 -26.48 2.08
CA HIS A 85 13.60 -26.15 1.47
C HIS A 85 14.66 -25.76 2.51
N LEU A 86 14.31 -24.89 3.47
CA LEU A 86 15.23 -24.47 4.52
C LEU A 86 15.66 -25.63 5.42
N LYS A 87 14.74 -26.57 5.72
CA LYS A 87 15.08 -27.80 6.46
C LYS A 87 16.07 -28.68 5.70
N SER A 88 15.89 -28.81 4.38
CA SER A 88 16.83 -29.56 3.54
C SER A 88 18.22 -28.92 3.45
N VAL A 89 18.32 -27.59 3.54
CA VAL A 89 19.58 -26.86 3.38
C VAL A 89 20.31 -26.69 4.71
N TYR A 90 19.59 -26.40 5.80
CA TYR A 90 20.16 -26.02 7.09
C TYR A 90 19.88 -27.02 8.22
N GLY A 91 19.15 -28.10 7.94
CA GLY A 91 18.73 -29.11 8.91
C GLY A 91 17.37 -28.82 9.55
N GLU A 92 16.88 -29.77 10.35
CA GLU A 92 15.59 -29.65 11.04
C GLU A 92 15.56 -28.41 11.95
N GLY A 93 14.44 -27.69 11.89
CA GLY A 93 14.22 -26.46 12.65
C GLY A 93 12.99 -25.70 12.17
N ASP A 94 12.46 -24.85 13.05
CA ASP A 94 11.40 -23.90 12.70
C ASP A 94 12.03 -22.57 12.24
N TRP A 95 12.38 -22.52 10.96
CA TRP A 95 13.11 -21.41 10.35
C TRP A 95 12.26 -20.17 10.07
N ILE A 96 10.93 -20.31 10.00
CA ILE A 96 10.01 -19.25 9.59
C ILE A 96 9.03 -18.95 10.73
N LYS A 97 9.19 -17.80 11.40
CA LYS A 97 8.24 -17.35 12.42
C LYS A 97 6.90 -16.95 11.81
N ASN A 98 6.90 -16.26 10.68
CA ASN A 98 5.67 -15.78 10.06
C ASN A 98 5.82 -15.50 8.55
N TYR A 99 4.70 -15.50 7.83
CA TYR A 99 4.58 -14.92 6.50
C TYR A 99 3.27 -14.14 6.42
N SER A 100 3.35 -12.81 6.40
CA SER A 100 2.19 -11.91 6.43
C SER A 100 2.50 -10.61 5.70
N ASN A 101 1.48 -9.99 5.09
CA ASN A 101 1.65 -8.76 4.30
C ASN A 101 2.74 -8.85 3.22
N ASN A 102 2.99 -10.05 2.70
CA ASN A 102 4.08 -10.36 1.77
C ASN A 102 5.49 -10.13 2.36
N HIS A 103 5.61 -10.14 3.69
CA HIS A 103 6.88 -10.20 4.42
C HIS A 103 7.07 -11.61 4.99
N LEU A 104 8.25 -12.18 4.77
CA LEU A 104 8.76 -13.35 5.46
C LEU A 104 9.50 -12.90 6.73
N PHE A 105 9.17 -13.50 7.86
CA PHE A 105 9.86 -13.29 9.14
C PHE A 105 10.59 -14.59 9.52
N LEU A 106 11.91 -14.53 9.59
CA LEU A 106 12.78 -15.64 9.91
C LEU A 106 12.96 -15.78 11.43
N ASN A 107 13.32 -16.99 11.87
CA ASN A 107 13.67 -17.26 13.26
C ASN A 107 15.12 -16.87 13.54
N HIS A 108 15.34 -15.64 14.00
CA HIS A 108 16.69 -15.10 14.26
C HIS A 108 17.44 -15.87 15.35
N ASP A 109 16.75 -16.30 16.41
CA ASP A 109 17.37 -17.08 17.49
C ASP A 109 17.96 -18.39 16.96
N LEU A 110 17.22 -19.10 16.11
CA LEU A 110 17.68 -20.35 15.48
C LEU A 110 18.82 -20.10 14.49
N ILE A 111 18.78 -19.00 13.73
CA ILE A 111 19.85 -18.61 12.81
C ILE A 111 21.16 -18.40 13.57
N VAL A 112 21.10 -17.69 14.71
CA VAL A 112 22.25 -17.47 15.59
C VAL A 112 22.74 -18.78 16.22
N GLU A 113 21.83 -19.60 16.76
CA GLU A 113 22.16 -20.91 17.36
C GLU A 113 22.93 -21.81 16.38
N LYS A 114 22.52 -21.81 15.11
CA LYS A 114 23.12 -22.61 14.04
C LYS A 114 24.31 -21.94 13.37
N ASN A 115 24.72 -20.75 13.83
CA ASN A 115 25.83 -19.96 13.29
C ASN A 115 25.70 -19.71 11.78
N ILE A 116 24.48 -19.41 11.32
CA ILE A 116 24.17 -19.10 9.92
C ILE A 116 24.23 -17.59 9.71
N ASN A 117 24.81 -17.16 8.59
CA ASN A 117 24.82 -15.75 8.22
C ASN A 117 23.41 -15.29 7.80
N LEU A 118 22.88 -14.25 8.45
CA LEU A 118 21.53 -13.74 8.21
C LEU A 118 21.32 -13.26 6.76
N GLU A 119 22.29 -12.55 6.18
CA GLU A 119 22.20 -12.07 4.80
C GLU A 119 22.15 -13.25 3.81
N GLU A 120 22.93 -14.30 4.05
CA GLU A 120 22.93 -15.48 3.19
C GLU A 120 21.56 -16.17 3.16
N ILE A 121 20.96 -16.43 4.34
CA ILE A 121 19.64 -17.06 4.40
C ILE A 121 18.56 -16.15 3.82
N GLN A 122 18.62 -14.84 4.05
CA GLN A 122 17.72 -13.88 3.40
C GLN A 122 17.80 -13.95 1.88
N ARG A 123 19.02 -13.98 1.32
CA ARG A 123 19.26 -14.10 -0.12
C ARG A 123 18.73 -15.41 -0.69
N LYS A 124 18.94 -16.54 -0.02
CA LYS A 124 18.38 -17.84 -0.47
C LYS A 124 16.85 -17.82 -0.47
N CYS A 125 16.23 -17.30 0.58
CA CYS A 125 14.77 -17.15 0.65
C CYS A 125 14.22 -16.22 -0.46
N ALA A 126 14.88 -15.09 -0.69
CA ALA A 126 14.52 -14.15 -1.75
C ALA A 126 14.61 -14.78 -3.14
N GLN A 127 15.68 -15.55 -3.42
CA GLN A 127 15.84 -16.28 -4.67
C GLN A 127 14.82 -17.41 -4.82
N PHE A 128 14.51 -18.12 -3.74
CA PHE A 128 13.53 -19.21 -3.74
C PHE A 128 12.15 -18.72 -4.20
N PHE A 129 11.71 -17.55 -3.74
CA PHE A 129 10.41 -17.00 -4.12
C PHE A 129 10.33 -16.54 -5.58
N LEU A 130 11.45 -16.23 -6.24
CA LEU A 130 11.44 -15.80 -7.65
C LEU A 130 11.05 -16.93 -8.62
N LYS A 131 11.01 -18.19 -8.17
CA LYS A 131 10.57 -19.32 -9.00
C LYS A 131 9.07 -19.30 -9.32
N TYR A 132 8.27 -18.57 -8.54
CA TYR A 132 6.83 -18.52 -8.71
C TYR A 132 6.45 -17.43 -9.71
N GLU A 133 5.62 -17.77 -10.70
CA GLU A 133 5.23 -16.86 -11.79
C GLU A 133 4.57 -15.55 -11.31
N TRP A 134 3.88 -15.59 -10.17
CA TRP A 134 3.19 -14.45 -9.57
C TRP A 134 4.10 -13.53 -8.77
N VAL A 135 5.36 -13.90 -8.56
CA VAL A 135 6.36 -13.06 -7.89
C VAL A 135 7.12 -12.26 -8.94
N LYS A 136 7.08 -10.94 -8.83
CA LYS A 136 7.81 -10.04 -9.73
C LYS A 136 9.20 -9.72 -9.21
N ASN A 137 9.31 -9.38 -7.93
CA ASN A 137 10.56 -8.99 -7.29
C ASN A 137 10.58 -9.46 -5.84
N THR A 138 11.79 -9.67 -5.31
CA THR A 138 12.03 -9.88 -3.88
C THR A 138 13.06 -8.89 -3.36
N TYR A 139 12.96 -8.55 -2.08
CA TYR A 139 13.84 -7.59 -1.41
C TYR A 139 14.26 -8.16 -0.07
N THR A 140 15.55 -8.21 0.23
CA THR A 140 16.02 -8.59 1.57
C THR A 140 16.06 -7.36 2.47
N SER A 141 15.90 -7.56 3.78
CA SER A 141 16.07 -6.47 4.73
C SER A 141 17.48 -5.88 4.71
N THR A 142 18.52 -6.71 4.53
CA THR A 142 19.90 -6.23 4.36
C THR A 142 20.02 -5.28 3.17
N GLN A 143 19.50 -5.65 1.99
CA GLN A 143 19.60 -4.76 0.81
C GLN A 143 18.86 -3.43 1.05
N LEU A 144 17.71 -3.46 1.73
CA LEU A 144 16.93 -2.25 2.02
C LEU A 144 17.61 -1.35 3.06
N ASN A 145 18.49 -1.89 3.90
CA ASN A 145 19.24 -1.12 4.90
C ASN A 145 20.54 -0.55 4.35
N GLU A 146 21.20 -1.26 3.44
CA GLU A 146 22.54 -0.90 2.95
C GLU A 146 22.50 -0.04 1.68
N ASN A 147 21.35 0.05 1.02
CA ASN A 147 21.19 0.82 -0.22
C ASN A 147 20.16 1.94 -0.02
N GLU A 148 20.21 2.97 -0.86
CA GLU A 148 19.16 3.97 -0.98
C GLU A 148 18.56 3.90 -2.39
N TYR A 149 17.27 3.56 -2.48
CA TYR A 149 16.58 3.47 -3.76
C TYR A 149 15.85 4.78 -4.04
N GLN A 150 16.16 5.37 -5.20
CA GLN A 150 15.51 6.59 -5.67
C GLN A 150 14.64 6.29 -6.89
N ASN A 151 13.52 7.03 -7.03
CA ASN A 151 12.69 7.12 -8.23
C ASN A 151 12.30 5.79 -8.90
N SER A 152 12.07 4.74 -8.11
CA SER A 152 11.73 3.39 -8.59
C SER A 152 10.66 2.71 -7.72
N PHE A 153 10.10 1.59 -8.20
CA PHE A 153 9.25 0.71 -7.37
C PHE A 153 9.96 0.28 -6.08
N HIS A 154 11.28 0.08 -6.14
CA HIS A 154 12.09 -0.31 -4.99
C HIS A 154 12.04 0.77 -3.90
N SER A 155 12.01 2.05 -4.30
CA SER A 155 11.91 3.17 -3.37
C SER A 155 10.58 3.19 -2.60
N LEU A 156 9.48 2.70 -3.19
CA LEU A 156 8.19 2.60 -2.51
C LEU A 156 8.23 1.52 -1.43
N VAL A 157 8.78 0.35 -1.76
CA VAL A 157 9.00 -0.75 -0.80
C VAL A 157 9.90 -0.29 0.34
N GLN A 158 11.00 0.40 0.04
CA GLN A 158 11.92 0.91 1.05
C GLN A 158 11.27 1.97 1.96
N ARG A 159 10.44 2.87 1.42
CA ARG A 159 9.70 3.85 2.24
C ARG A 159 8.69 3.21 3.18
N GLY A 160 8.13 2.06 2.80
CA GLY A 160 7.24 1.26 3.66
C GLY A 160 7.96 0.34 4.66
N TYR A 161 9.30 0.24 4.56
CA TYR A 161 10.09 -0.65 5.39
C TYR A 161 10.45 -0.04 6.74
N ASN A 162 10.23 -0.79 7.81
CA ASN A 162 10.62 -0.44 9.17
C ASN A 162 11.51 -1.54 9.75
N GLN A 163 12.78 -1.22 10.03
CA GLN A 163 13.78 -2.20 10.52
C GLN A 163 13.33 -3.05 11.72
N LYS A 164 12.46 -2.53 12.58
CA LYS A 164 12.00 -3.22 13.79
C LYS A 164 10.71 -4.01 13.60
N ARG A 165 9.98 -3.81 12.50
CA ARG A 165 8.60 -4.29 12.33
C ARG A 165 8.33 -4.98 10.99
N SER A 166 9.19 -4.76 10.00
CA SER A 166 9.11 -5.39 8.69
C SER A 166 9.91 -6.69 8.69
N GLY A 167 9.47 -7.67 7.91
CA GLY A 167 10.16 -8.95 7.78
C GLY A 167 11.48 -8.88 7.02
N ASP A 168 12.20 -10.00 7.06
CA ASP A 168 13.53 -10.23 6.52
C ASP A 168 13.58 -10.29 5.00
N VAL A 169 12.49 -10.74 4.37
CA VAL A 169 12.34 -10.78 2.91
C VAL A 169 10.95 -10.29 2.53
N ILE A 170 10.87 -9.33 1.62
CA ILE A 170 9.63 -8.80 1.06
C ILE A 170 9.42 -9.38 -0.34
N VAL A 171 8.18 -9.78 -0.61
CA VAL A 171 7.74 -10.32 -1.89
C VAL A 171 6.83 -9.30 -2.56
N SER A 172 7.27 -8.77 -3.71
CA SER A 172 6.40 -7.97 -4.57
C SER A 172 5.80 -8.87 -5.64
N LEU A 173 4.47 -8.87 -5.71
CA LEU A 173 3.73 -9.66 -6.69
C LEU A 173 3.71 -8.97 -8.07
N GLN A 174 3.39 -9.75 -9.08
CA GLN A 174 2.98 -9.23 -10.40
C GLN A 174 1.69 -8.38 -10.26
N THR A 175 1.45 -7.49 -11.22
CA THR A 175 0.22 -6.68 -11.26
C THR A 175 -1.02 -7.55 -11.39
N GLY A 176 -2.12 -7.19 -10.72
CA GLY A 176 -3.38 -7.92 -10.86
C GLY A 176 -3.38 -9.31 -10.20
N TRP A 177 -2.44 -9.60 -9.31
CA TRP A 177 -2.42 -10.85 -8.54
C TRP A 177 -2.95 -10.66 -7.13
N LEU A 178 -3.92 -11.49 -6.75
CA LEU A 178 -4.53 -11.50 -5.42
C LEU A 178 -4.34 -12.84 -4.70
N LYS A 179 -4.48 -12.85 -3.37
CA LYS A 179 -4.51 -14.10 -2.62
C LYS A 179 -5.73 -14.94 -3.02
N SER A 180 -5.59 -16.25 -3.04
CA SER A 180 -6.61 -17.20 -3.49
C SER A 180 -7.95 -17.12 -2.75
N HIS A 181 -7.98 -16.60 -1.52
CA HIS A 181 -9.23 -16.39 -0.79
C HIS A 181 -10.15 -15.33 -1.42
N TRP A 182 -9.62 -14.45 -2.29
CA TRP A 182 -10.42 -13.49 -3.07
C TRP A 182 -11.06 -14.10 -4.33
N LYS A 183 -10.82 -15.39 -4.64
CA LYS A 183 -11.45 -16.05 -5.80
C LYS A 183 -12.97 -16.05 -5.76
N GLY A 184 -13.55 -16.01 -4.57
CA GLY A 184 -15.01 -16.03 -4.35
C GLY A 184 -15.71 -14.68 -4.60
N GLY A 185 -14.95 -13.64 -4.93
CA GLY A 185 -15.45 -12.27 -5.10
C GLY A 185 -14.67 -11.27 -4.25
N GLY A 186 -14.88 -9.99 -4.54
CA GLY A 186 -14.19 -8.91 -3.84
C GLY A 186 -12.79 -8.63 -4.36
N THR A 187 -12.08 -7.75 -3.66
CA THR A 187 -10.71 -7.35 -4.00
C THR A 187 -9.93 -6.89 -2.77
N THR A 188 -8.67 -6.48 -2.95
CA THR A 188 -7.87 -5.85 -1.92
C THR A 188 -6.86 -4.86 -2.52
N HIS A 189 -5.97 -4.35 -1.68
CA HIS A 189 -4.97 -3.33 -1.99
C HIS A 189 -3.67 -3.65 -1.25
N GLY A 190 -2.70 -2.73 -1.32
CA GLY A 190 -1.42 -2.83 -0.59
C GLY A 190 -0.20 -3.14 -1.48
N SER A 191 -0.37 -3.13 -2.80
CA SER A 191 0.76 -3.16 -3.74
C SER A 191 1.33 -1.77 -3.98
N SER A 192 2.52 -1.71 -4.57
CA SER A 192 3.15 -0.44 -4.96
C SER A 192 2.67 0.09 -6.32
N TYR A 193 1.69 -0.55 -6.94
CA TYR A 193 1.22 -0.18 -8.28
C TYR A 193 0.26 1.01 -8.25
N SER A 194 0.09 1.66 -9.39
CA SER A 194 -0.71 2.88 -9.51
C SER A 194 -2.16 2.68 -9.10
N TYR A 195 -2.76 1.50 -9.36
CA TYR A 195 -4.13 1.23 -8.95
C TYR A 195 -4.34 1.26 -7.43
N ASP A 196 -3.31 0.99 -6.62
CA ASP A 196 -3.37 1.06 -5.15
C ASP A 196 -2.81 2.37 -4.59
N THR A 197 -1.93 3.06 -5.33
CA THR A 197 -1.18 4.22 -4.83
C THR A 197 -1.65 5.56 -5.40
N HIS A 198 -2.47 5.54 -6.45
CA HIS A 198 -3.06 6.74 -7.04
C HIS A 198 -4.40 7.03 -6.37
N VAL A 199 -4.49 8.18 -5.71
CA VAL A 199 -5.66 8.61 -4.94
C VAL A 199 -6.02 10.04 -5.31
N PRO A 200 -7.30 10.44 -5.22
CA PRO A 200 -7.69 11.82 -5.44
C PRO A 200 -7.09 12.72 -4.36
N LEU A 201 -6.85 13.98 -4.68
CA LEU A 201 -6.54 15.02 -3.71
C LEU A 201 -7.24 16.31 -4.13
N ILE A 202 -8.22 16.70 -3.33
CA ILE A 202 -9.02 17.91 -3.55
C ILE A 202 -8.79 18.82 -2.36
N PHE A 203 -8.39 20.07 -2.60
CA PHE A 203 -8.42 21.15 -1.62
C PHE A 203 -9.53 22.13 -1.97
N TRP A 204 -10.22 22.66 -0.96
CA TRP A 204 -11.38 23.52 -1.17
C TRP A 204 -11.69 24.41 0.03
N GLY A 205 -12.40 25.52 -0.22
CA GLY A 205 -12.82 26.50 0.79
C GLY A 205 -11.77 27.59 1.04
N GLY A 206 -12.05 28.48 1.98
CA GLY A 206 -11.13 29.54 2.41
C GLY A 206 -10.57 30.35 1.24
N ALA A 207 -9.25 30.52 1.24
CA ALA A 207 -8.50 31.18 0.18
C ALA A 207 -7.89 30.21 -0.84
N ILE A 208 -8.33 28.95 -0.90
CA ILE A 208 -7.78 27.98 -1.84
C ILE A 208 -8.10 28.41 -3.28
N PRO A 209 -7.10 28.58 -4.15
CA PRO A 209 -7.34 29.00 -5.53
C PRO A 209 -8.04 27.90 -6.34
N GLN A 210 -8.91 28.30 -7.25
CA GLN A 210 -9.50 27.37 -8.21
C GLN A 210 -8.42 26.94 -9.22
N GLY A 211 -8.26 25.63 -9.39
CA GLY A 211 -7.35 25.09 -10.39
C GLY A 211 -7.35 23.57 -10.43
N GLN A 212 -6.49 23.04 -11.29
CA GLN A 212 -6.19 21.61 -11.37
C GLN A 212 -4.74 21.43 -11.78
N THR A 213 -4.14 20.31 -11.40
CA THR A 213 -2.79 19.94 -11.81
C THR A 213 -2.69 18.44 -12.00
N ASP A 214 -2.02 18.02 -13.06
CA ASP A 214 -1.67 16.61 -13.32
C ASP A 214 -0.25 16.28 -12.83
N ARG A 215 0.42 17.24 -12.15
CA ARG A 215 1.75 17.03 -11.58
C ARG A 215 1.67 15.93 -10.53
N LYS A 216 2.69 15.06 -10.52
CA LYS A 216 2.84 14.07 -9.45
C LYS A 216 3.02 14.76 -8.09
N VAL A 217 2.12 14.45 -7.18
CA VAL A 217 2.15 14.82 -5.76
C VAL A 217 2.20 13.56 -4.90
N ASN A 218 2.60 13.68 -3.63
CA ASN A 218 2.63 12.56 -2.69
C ASN A 218 1.69 12.84 -1.51
N ILE A 219 1.10 11.80 -0.92
CA ILE A 219 0.24 11.94 0.27
C ILE A 219 0.95 12.65 1.43
N ARG A 220 2.26 12.43 1.57
CA ARG A 220 3.09 13.11 2.59
C ARG A 220 3.19 14.64 2.41
N ASP A 221 2.77 15.17 1.27
CA ASP A 221 2.79 16.61 0.95
C ASP A 221 1.55 17.32 1.55
N ILE A 222 0.49 16.59 1.95
CA ILE A 222 -0.75 17.17 2.50
C ILE A 222 -0.51 17.86 3.83
N ALA A 223 0.12 17.17 4.79
CA ALA A 223 0.35 17.72 6.13
C ALA A 223 1.17 19.02 6.14
N PRO A 224 2.34 19.12 5.46
CA PRO A 224 3.07 20.38 5.39
C PRO A 224 2.32 21.48 4.61
N THR A 225 1.46 21.12 3.65
CA THR A 225 0.56 22.09 2.99
C THR A 225 -0.41 22.71 3.99
N ILE A 226 -1.09 21.88 4.80
CA ILE A 226 -2.00 22.36 5.85
C ILE A 226 -1.24 23.19 6.90
N SER A 227 -0.07 22.74 7.35
CA SER A 227 0.75 23.50 8.29
C SER A 227 1.13 24.89 7.75
N THR A 228 1.43 24.97 6.45
CA THR A 228 1.77 26.24 5.78
C THR A 228 0.57 27.18 5.75
N ILE A 229 -0.62 26.68 5.38
CA ILE A 229 -1.86 27.45 5.41
C ILE A 229 -2.16 28.00 6.81
N LEU A 230 -1.93 27.19 7.85
CA LEU A 230 -2.21 27.55 9.24
C LEU A 230 -1.08 28.38 9.90
N GLY A 231 0.05 28.61 9.23
CA GLY A 231 1.20 29.28 9.83
C GLY A 231 1.83 28.53 11.01
N THR A 232 1.78 27.19 10.98
CA THR A 232 2.31 26.32 12.05
C THR A 232 3.56 25.56 11.60
N SER A 233 4.35 25.08 12.56
CA SER A 233 5.49 24.20 12.25
C SER A 233 5.02 22.87 11.64
N TYR A 234 5.84 22.30 10.77
CA TYR A 234 5.57 20.98 10.20
C TYR A 234 5.63 19.88 11.26
N PRO A 235 4.90 18.77 11.06
CA PRO A 235 5.07 17.59 11.90
C PRO A 235 6.53 17.15 11.96
N ASN A 236 7.00 16.73 13.14
CA ASN A 236 8.42 16.43 13.41
C ASN A 236 9.05 15.31 12.56
N GLY A 237 8.24 14.43 11.95
CA GLY A 237 8.67 13.39 11.01
C GLY A 237 8.27 13.66 9.55
N CYS A 238 7.89 14.89 9.22
CA CYS A 238 7.46 15.25 7.87
C CYS A 238 8.59 15.06 6.86
N THR A 239 8.29 14.38 5.75
CA THR A 239 9.22 14.20 4.61
C THR A 239 8.65 14.70 3.29
N GLY A 240 7.45 15.29 3.33
CA GLY A 240 6.84 15.95 2.18
C GLY A 240 7.13 17.43 2.16
N ASN A 241 6.66 18.10 1.11
CA ASN A 241 6.78 19.54 0.93
C ASN A 241 5.39 20.16 0.75
N PRO A 242 5.16 21.43 1.15
CA PRO A 242 3.92 22.13 0.82
C PRO A 242 3.68 22.14 -0.69
N LEU A 243 2.41 22.14 -1.07
CA LEU A 243 1.97 22.28 -2.47
C LEU A 243 1.81 23.76 -2.80
N PRO A 244 2.69 24.35 -3.63
CA PRO A 244 2.60 25.77 -3.98
C PRO A 244 1.27 26.11 -4.65
N GLU A 245 0.72 25.19 -5.46
CA GLU A 245 -0.57 25.39 -6.16
C GLU A 245 -1.77 25.57 -5.21
N VAL A 246 -1.60 25.27 -3.92
CA VAL A 246 -2.62 25.41 -2.88
C VAL A 246 -2.32 26.59 -1.94
N THR A 247 -1.04 26.99 -1.83
CA THR A 247 -0.55 27.92 -0.80
C THR A 247 -0.13 29.28 -1.34
N GLU A 248 0.07 29.41 -2.65
CA GLU A 248 0.46 30.64 -3.37
C GLU A 248 -0.66 31.05 -4.36
#